data_AF-A0AAD1RH58-F1
#
_entry.id   AF-A0AAD1RH58-F1
#
_cell.length_a   1.000
_cell.length_b   1.000
_cell.length_c   1.000
_cell.angle_alpha   90.00
_cell.angle_beta   90.00
_cell.angle_gamma   90.00
#
_symmetry.space_group_name_H-M   'P 1'
#
loop_
_entity.id
_entity.type
_entity.pdbx_description
1 polymer ?
#
loop_
_entity_poly.entity_id
_entity_poly.type
_entity_poly.pdbx_seq_one_letter_code
_entity_poly.pdbx_strand_id
1 'polypeptide(L)'
;MAALEELQDGAEEDASELQRPPQSEAPVTQGILQSMLDRMHDKLQHTFQSALKEIRADIQDLGARTSTLEDQMADQTESLFKVLAPDLPQDLLLLDRYHRVQKPKFLTTDAPRDVLVCLHYFHVKEDIMRASRQRQSLPEPHQRTTIYADISAATLKKSKTFAAITEQLRQHKKPYRWGFPVKLLISHEGTITAIHTPEAGLKALQDWGILPPTTTATATDRSGVTPTWRKLPRRR
;
A
#
# COMPACT_ATOMS: atom_id res chain seq x y z
N MET A 1 20.36 -84.24 90.09
CA MET A 1 20.22 -83.05 90.97
C MET A 1 20.36 -81.84 90.08
N ALA A 2 19.39 -80.96 89.83
CA ALA A 2 18.09 -80.72 90.44
C ALA A 2 17.05 -80.39 89.35
N ALA A 3 15.77 -80.61 89.69
CA ALA A 3 14.60 -80.35 88.86
C ALA A 3 14.14 -78.89 88.96
N LEU A 4 13.47 -78.39 87.90
CA LEU A 4 12.24 -77.62 88.04
C LEU A 4 11.46 -77.58 86.70
N GLU A 5 10.19 -77.98 86.81
CA GLU A 5 9.02 -77.73 85.96
C GLU A 5 8.88 -76.22 85.57
N GLU A 6 8.09 -75.75 84.61
CA GLU A 6 6.78 -76.16 84.11
C GLU A 6 6.44 -75.39 82.80
N LEU A 7 5.38 -75.83 82.13
CA LEU A 7 4.75 -75.36 80.88
C LEU A 7 4.32 -73.87 80.85
N GLN A 8 4.37 -73.24 79.66
CA GLN A 8 3.20 -72.54 79.09
C GLN A 8 3.31 -72.22 77.59
N ASP A 9 2.19 -72.49 76.90
CA ASP A 9 1.82 -72.22 75.51
C ASP A 9 2.07 -70.78 75.01
N GLY A 10 2.29 -70.63 73.70
CA GLY A 10 2.02 -69.36 73.02
C GLY A 10 2.65 -69.18 71.64
N ALA A 11 1.89 -69.57 70.59
CA ALA A 11 1.87 -69.00 69.24
C ALA A 11 3.18 -68.94 68.41
N GLU A 12 3.39 -69.97 67.59
CA GLU A 12 4.06 -69.83 66.29
C GLU A 12 3.07 -69.20 65.28
N GLU A 13 3.26 -67.92 64.95
CA GLU A 13 2.72 -67.31 63.72
C GLU A 13 3.86 -66.62 62.95
N ASP A 14 4.41 -67.39 62.02
CA ASP A 14 4.65 -67.02 60.63
C ASP A 14 5.07 -65.56 60.32
N ALA A 15 6.37 -65.30 60.44
CA ALA A 15 7.02 -64.13 59.87
C ALA A 15 8.04 -64.57 58.81
N SER A 16 7.57 -65.17 57.71
CA SER A 16 8.41 -65.55 56.57
C SER A 16 7.66 -65.62 55.24
N GLU A 17 6.85 -64.61 54.92
CA GLU A 17 6.35 -64.42 53.54
C GLU A 17 6.88 -63.10 52.95
N LEU A 18 8.10 -63.20 52.43
CA LEU A 18 8.70 -62.23 51.52
C LEU A 18 7.88 -62.22 50.22
N GLN A 19 6.83 -61.41 50.20
CA GLN A 19 6.06 -61.11 49.00
C GLN A 19 7.01 -60.44 47.99
N ARG A 20 7.41 -61.19 46.96
CA ARG A 20 7.99 -60.58 45.75
C ARG A 20 6.94 -59.62 45.18
N PRO A 21 7.31 -58.39 44.78
CA PRO A 21 6.40 -57.56 44.01
C PRO A 21 6.03 -58.29 42.70
N PRO A 22 4.76 -58.26 42.26
CA PRO A 22 4.38 -58.88 41.00
C PRO A 22 5.14 -58.23 39.84
N GLN A 23 5.71 -59.06 38.98
CA GLN A 23 6.42 -58.62 37.79
C GLN A 23 5.44 -57.98 36.79
N SER A 24 5.66 -56.68 36.54
CA SER A 24 5.55 -55.98 35.24
C SER A 24 4.47 -56.45 34.23
N GLU A 25 3.28 -55.85 34.30
CA GLU A 25 2.34 -55.73 33.15
C GLU A 25 2.61 -54.45 32.31
N ALA A 26 3.85 -53.96 32.25
CA ALA A 26 4.20 -52.70 31.60
C ALA A 26 4.36 -52.69 30.04
N PRO A 27 4.53 -53.80 29.29
CA PRO A 27 4.88 -53.69 27.87
C PRO A 27 3.69 -53.47 26.92
N VAL A 28 2.47 -53.91 27.29
CA VAL A 28 1.31 -53.90 26.38
C VAL A 28 0.69 -52.50 26.28
N THR A 29 0.60 -51.77 27.40
CA THR A 29 0.04 -50.41 27.45
C THR A 29 0.96 -49.36 26.81
N GLN A 30 2.28 -49.52 26.92
CA GLN A 30 3.26 -48.65 26.24
C GLN A 30 3.20 -48.79 24.71
N GLY A 31 3.07 -50.01 24.19
CA GLY A 31 2.96 -50.23 22.74
C GLY A 31 1.69 -49.62 22.12
N ILE A 32 0.56 -49.67 22.84
CA ILE A 32 -0.70 -49.08 22.38
C ILE A 32 -0.60 -47.55 22.32
N LEU A 33 -0.07 -46.91 23.38
CA LEU A 33 0.16 -45.46 23.41
C LEU A 33 1.11 -45.00 22.32
N GLN A 34 2.20 -45.73 22.08
CA GLN A 34 3.15 -45.41 21.01
C GLN A 34 2.48 -45.51 19.64
N SER A 35 1.71 -46.57 19.38
CA SER A 35 0.97 -46.72 18.12
C SER A 35 -0.09 -45.62 17.91
N MET A 36 -0.67 -45.10 18.99
CA MET A 36 -1.63 -44.00 18.93
C MET A 36 -0.94 -42.66 18.65
N LEU A 37 0.23 -42.42 19.24
CA LEU A 37 1.07 -41.26 18.95
C LEU A 37 1.57 -41.28 17.51
N ASP A 38 2.02 -42.43 17.01
CA ASP A 38 2.49 -42.58 15.63
C ASP A 38 1.34 -42.32 14.65
N ARG A 39 0.15 -42.86 14.90
CA ARG A 39 -1.06 -42.56 14.08
C ARG A 39 -1.45 -41.09 14.12
N MET A 40 -1.33 -40.43 15.27
CA MET A 40 -1.59 -38.99 15.37
C MET A 40 -0.54 -38.19 14.60
N HIS A 41 0.72 -38.60 14.68
CA HIS A 41 1.81 -37.98 13.94
C HIS A 41 1.59 -38.13 12.44
N ASP A 42 1.28 -39.32 11.95
CA ASP A 42 0.99 -39.59 10.54
C ASP A 42 -0.21 -38.78 10.06
N LYS A 43 -1.27 -38.70 10.89
CA LYS A 43 -2.46 -37.91 10.55
C LYS A 43 -2.15 -36.42 10.49
N LEU A 44 -1.33 -35.89 11.40
CA LEU A 44 -0.87 -34.50 11.38
C LEU A 44 0.03 -34.21 10.19
N GLN A 45 0.95 -35.12 9.86
CA GLN A 45 1.80 -34.99 8.68
C GLN A 45 0.95 -35.00 7.40
N HIS A 46 -0.04 -35.88 7.31
CA HIS A 46 -0.92 -35.97 6.16
C HIS A 46 -1.80 -34.70 6.01
N THR A 47 -2.40 -34.19 7.10
CA THR A 47 -3.20 -32.95 7.02
C THR A 47 -2.32 -31.77 6.63
N PHE A 48 -1.10 -31.67 7.16
CA PHE A 48 -0.15 -30.64 6.79
C PHE A 48 0.26 -30.72 5.31
N GLN A 49 0.60 -31.91 4.82
CA GLN A 49 0.96 -32.11 3.41
C GLN A 49 -0.22 -31.81 2.48
N SER A 50 -1.43 -32.21 2.84
CA SER A 50 -2.65 -31.90 2.09
C SER A 50 -2.89 -30.39 2.02
N ALA A 51 -2.82 -29.71 3.17
CA ALA A 51 -3.01 -28.26 3.25
C ALA A 51 -1.94 -27.50 2.43
N LEU A 52 -0.67 -27.92 2.50
CA LEU A 52 0.39 -27.32 1.68
C LEU A 52 0.17 -27.53 0.18
N LYS A 53 -0.36 -28.69 -0.21
CA LYS A 53 -0.66 -28.99 -1.61
C LYS A 53 -1.80 -28.11 -2.13
N GLU A 54 -2.86 -27.94 -1.33
CA GLU A 54 -3.97 -27.03 -1.64
C GLU A 54 -3.50 -25.58 -1.76
N ILE A 55 -2.76 -25.08 -0.76
CA ILE A 55 -2.21 -23.71 -0.79
C ILE A 55 -1.32 -23.50 -2.02
N ARG A 56 -0.50 -24.50 -2.40
CA ARG A 56 0.32 -24.41 -3.61
C ARG A 56 -0.53 -24.33 -4.88
N ALA A 57 -1.59 -25.13 -4.97
CA ALA A 57 -2.50 -25.10 -6.11
C ALA A 57 -3.20 -23.74 -6.21
N ASP A 58 -3.67 -23.20 -5.08
CA ASP A 58 -4.30 -21.86 -5.02
C ASP A 58 -3.33 -20.76 -5.44
N ILE A 59 -2.07 -20.82 -5.01
CA ILE A 59 -1.02 -19.86 -5.42
C ILE A 59 -0.78 -19.95 -6.94
N GLN A 60 -0.77 -21.16 -7.51
CA GLN A 60 -0.59 -21.37 -8.94
C GLN A 60 -1.78 -20.86 -9.76
N ASP A 61 -3.02 -21.16 -9.34
CA ASP A 61 -4.23 -20.61 -9.97
C ASP A 61 -4.24 -19.09 -9.90
N LEU A 62 -3.95 -18.52 -8.73
CA LEU A 62 -3.88 -17.09 -8.55
C LEU A 62 -2.80 -16.48 -9.46
N GLY A 63 -1.63 -17.11 -9.55
CA GLY A 63 -0.54 -16.72 -10.44
C GLY A 63 -0.93 -16.70 -11.91
N ALA A 64 -1.62 -17.75 -12.38
CA ALA A 64 -2.13 -17.83 -13.75
C ALA A 64 -3.14 -16.71 -14.02
N ARG A 65 -4.09 -16.50 -13.11
CA ARG A 65 -5.09 -15.43 -13.23
C ARG A 65 -4.47 -14.03 -13.22
N THR A 66 -3.44 -13.80 -12.40
CA THR A 66 -2.72 -12.53 -12.41
C THR A 66 -1.97 -12.32 -13.72
N SER A 67 -1.33 -13.36 -14.28
CA SER A 67 -0.60 -13.24 -15.56
C SER A 67 -1.53 -12.84 -16.71
N THR A 68 -2.70 -13.48 -16.84
CA THR A 68 -3.68 -13.13 -17.87
C THR A 68 -4.17 -11.68 -17.73
N LEU A 69 -4.38 -11.22 -16.50
CA LEU A 69 -4.79 -9.83 -16.25
C LEU A 69 -3.66 -8.84 -16.56
N GLU A 70 -2.42 -9.20 -16.26
CA GLU A 70 -1.24 -8.40 -16.58
C GLU A 70 -1.08 -8.26 -18.10
N ASP A 71 -1.17 -9.34 -18.87
CA ASP A 71 -1.08 -9.29 -20.33
C ASP A 71 -2.18 -8.40 -20.95
N GLN A 72 -3.42 -8.56 -20.50
CA GLN A 72 -4.53 -7.69 -20.92
C GLN A 72 -4.28 -6.22 -20.59
N MET A 73 -3.64 -5.92 -19.46
CA MET A 73 -3.30 -4.56 -19.07
C MET A 73 -2.18 -3.98 -19.92
N ALA A 74 -1.18 -4.77 -20.29
CA ALA A 74 -0.13 -4.35 -21.21
C ALA A 74 -0.73 -3.96 -22.56
N ASP A 75 -1.58 -4.82 -23.12
CA ASP A 75 -2.27 -4.59 -24.40
C ASP A 75 -3.12 -3.30 -24.37
N GLN A 76 -3.89 -3.10 -23.29
CA GLN A 76 -4.70 -1.89 -23.12
C GLN A 76 -3.84 -0.62 -22.99
N THR A 77 -2.71 -0.72 -22.28
CA THR A 77 -1.77 0.39 -22.08
C THR A 77 -1.10 0.76 -23.40
N GLU A 78 -0.63 -0.23 -24.17
CA GLU A 78 -0.05 0.00 -25.48
C GLU A 78 -1.05 0.59 -26.46
N SER A 79 -2.29 0.08 -26.47
CA SER A 79 -3.39 0.63 -27.29
C SER A 79 -3.62 2.11 -26.98
N LEU A 80 -3.69 2.47 -25.70
CA LEU A 80 -3.82 3.85 -25.25
C LEU A 80 -2.67 4.73 -25.72
N PHE A 81 -1.42 4.25 -25.60
CA PHE A 81 -0.23 4.99 -26.00
C PHE A 81 -0.13 5.19 -27.50
N LYS A 82 -0.50 4.19 -28.31
CA LYS A 82 -0.61 4.30 -29.78
C LYS A 82 -1.67 5.33 -30.19
N VAL A 83 -2.79 5.38 -29.48
CA VAL A 83 -3.82 6.39 -29.72
C VAL A 83 -3.30 7.80 -29.42
N LEU A 84 -2.52 7.96 -28.35
CA LEU A 84 -1.97 9.25 -27.93
C LEU A 84 -0.84 9.75 -28.83
N ALA A 85 0.11 8.88 -29.14
CA ALA A 85 1.32 9.16 -29.90
C ALA A 85 1.42 8.22 -31.12
N PRO A 86 0.62 8.46 -32.18
CA PRO A 86 0.58 7.58 -33.34
C PRO A 86 1.88 7.58 -34.16
N ASP A 87 2.64 8.68 -34.09
CA ASP A 87 3.91 8.84 -34.79
C ASP A 87 5.09 8.18 -34.05
N LEU A 88 4.86 7.63 -32.86
CA LEU A 88 5.90 6.98 -32.07
C LEU A 88 6.26 5.61 -32.69
N PRO A 89 7.54 5.37 -33.02
CA PRO A 89 7.99 4.05 -33.47
C PRO A 89 7.68 2.97 -32.44
N GLN A 90 7.17 1.83 -32.90
CA GLN A 90 6.74 0.75 -32.01
C GLN A 90 7.91 0.17 -31.19
N ASP A 91 9.12 0.15 -31.77
CA ASP A 91 10.35 -0.32 -31.10
C ASP A 91 10.74 0.55 -29.90
N LEU A 92 10.25 1.79 -29.81
CA LEU A 92 10.49 2.70 -28.69
C LEU A 92 9.43 2.57 -27.58
N LEU A 93 8.31 1.92 -27.84
CA LEU A 93 7.24 1.74 -26.85
C LEU A 93 7.53 0.52 -25.96
N LEU A 94 8.64 0.56 -25.22
CA LEU A 94 9.04 -0.50 -24.30
C LEU A 94 8.56 -0.21 -22.87
N LEU A 95 7.80 -1.15 -22.31
CA LEU A 95 7.32 -1.11 -20.92
C LEU A 95 8.24 -1.96 -20.04
N ASP A 96 8.90 -1.34 -19.06
CA ASP A 96 9.72 -2.07 -18.07
C ASP A 96 8.84 -2.74 -17.00
N ARG A 97 7.71 -2.10 -16.66
CA ARG A 97 6.80 -2.55 -15.60
C ARG A 97 5.41 -1.98 -15.78
N TYR A 98 4.40 -2.78 -15.50
CA TYR A 98 3.02 -2.32 -15.41
C TYR A 98 2.31 -3.15 -14.32
N HIS A 99 1.56 -2.49 -13.45
CA HIS A 99 0.80 -3.19 -12.41
C HIS A 99 -0.29 -2.28 -11.83
N ARG A 100 -1.29 -2.87 -11.18
CA ARG A 100 -2.35 -2.14 -10.48
C ARG A 100 -1.89 -1.72 -9.09
N VAL A 101 -2.13 -0.47 -8.75
CA VAL A 101 -1.84 0.04 -7.41
C VAL A 101 -2.88 -0.47 -6.43
N GLN A 102 -2.47 -0.64 -5.17
CA GLN A 102 -3.43 -0.88 -4.10
C GLN A 102 -4.40 0.30 -3.99
N LYS A 103 -5.67 -0.07 -3.83
CA LYS A 103 -6.73 0.91 -3.67
C LYS A 103 -6.63 1.59 -2.30
N PRO A 104 -6.68 2.93 -2.24
CA PRO A 104 -6.88 3.64 -0.99
C PRO A 104 -8.16 3.19 -0.28
N LYS A 105 -8.11 3.03 1.05
CA LYS A 105 -9.24 2.55 1.86
C LYS A 105 -10.48 3.45 1.82
N PHE A 106 -10.33 4.72 1.43
CA PHE A 106 -11.43 5.69 1.38
C PHE A 106 -12.27 5.60 0.09
N LEU A 107 -11.84 4.82 -0.92
CA LEU A 107 -12.59 4.66 -2.17
C LEU A 107 -13.57 3.49 -2.10
N THR A 108 -14.74 3.63 -2.72
CA THR A 108 -15.78 2.58 -2.82
C THR A 108 -15.23 1.34 -3.50
N THR A 109 -15.59 0.12 -3.05
CA THR A 109 -15.04 -1.16 -3.56
C THR A 109 -15.05 -1.26 -5.09
N ASP A 110 -16.09 -0.74 -5.75
CA ASP A 110 -16.28 -0.83 -7.20
C ASP A 110 -15.45 0.15 -8.04
N ALA A 111 -14.84 1.18 -7.43
CA ALA A 111 -13.99 2.10 -8.19
C ALA A 111 -12.79 1.37 -8.83
N PRO A 112 -12.43 1.66 -10.09
CA PRO A 112 -11.26 1.06 -10.71
C PRO A 112 -9.99 1.43 -9.94
N ARG A 113 -9.02 0.51 -9.92
CA ARG A 113 -7.68 0.78 -9.37
C ARG A 113 -6.82 1.44 -10.44
N ASP A 114 -5.99 2.38 -10.01
CA ASP A 114 -5.01 3.01 -10.87
C ASP A 114 -3.96 1.99 -11.35
N VAL A 115 -3.39 2.25 -12.51
CA VAL A 115 -2.31 1.46 -13.11
C VAL A 115 -1.05 2.31 -13.10
N LEU A 116 0.03 1.77 -12.55
CA LEU A 116 1.36 2.36 -12.68
C LEU A 116 2.07 1.70 -13.85
N VAL A 117 2.64 2.55 -14.70
CA VAL A 117 3.40 2.13 -15.89
C VAL A 117 4.78 2.76 -15.83
N CYS A 118 5.80 1.93 -15.98
CA CYS A 118 7.20 2.32 -16.08
C CYS A 118 7.63 2.14 -17.54
N LEU A 119 7.90 3.26 -18.21
CA LEU A 119 8.41 3.29 -19.57
C LEU A 119 9.94 3.24 -19.55
N HIS A 120 10.51 2.42 -20.43
CA HIS A 120 11.95 2.26 -20.56
C HIS A 120 12.66 3.58 -20.91
N TYR A 121 12.08 4.31 -21.87
CA TYR A 121 12.64 5.57 -22.35
C TYR A 121 11.94 6.79 -21.76
N PHE A 122 12.72 7.67 -21.12
CA PHE A 122 12.20 8.89 -20.51
C PHE A 122 11.58 9.86 -21.52
N HIS A 123 12.18 10.00 -22.72
CA HIS A 123 11.67 10.92 -23.75
C HIS A 123 10.30 10.46 -24.27
N VAL A 124 10.11 9.15 -24.48
CA VAL A 124 8.83 8.54 -24.85
C VAL A 124 7.76 8.86 -23.81
N LYS A 125 8.07 8.70 -22.53
CA LYS A 125 7.18 9.09 -21.43
C LYS A 125 6.79 10.57 -21.51
N GLU A 126 7.74 11.47 -21.74
CA GLU A 126 7.45 12.92 -21.88
C GLU A 126 6.59 13.23 -23.11
N ASP A 127 6.81 12.55 -24.24
CA ASP A 127 6.04 12.73 -25.46
C ASP A 127 4.60 12.25 -25.30
N ILE A 128 4.39 11.08 -24.69
CA ILE A 128 3.05 10.56 -24.34
C ILE A 128 2.35 11.52 -23.37
N MET A 129 3.04 11.99 -22.33
CA MET A 129 2.48 12.96 -21.37
C MET A 129 2.14 14.29 -22.05
N ARG A 130 2.93 14.75 -23.01
CA ARG A 130 2.65 15.96 -23.79
C ARG A 130 1.43 15.77 -24.67
N ALA A 131 1.34 14.66 -25.40
CA ALA A 131 0.21 14.32 -26.24
C ALA A 131 -1.09 14.20 -25.41
N SER A 132 -1.02 13.57 -24.24
CA SER A 132 -2.16 13.44 -23.32
C SER A 132 -2.70 14.80 -22.86
N ARG A 133 -1.82 15.77 -22.56
CA ARG A 133 -2.24 17.12 -22.15
C ARG A 133 -2.80 17.95 -23.30
N GLN A 134 -2.38 17.68 -24.53
CA GLN A 134 -2.84 18.41 -25.73
C GLN A 134 -4.21 17.93 -26.20
N ARG A 135 -4.57 16.68 -25.92
CA ARG A 135 -5.89 16.14 -26.27
C ARG A 135 -6.93 16.48 -25.21
N GLN A 136 -8.09 16.94 -25.66
CA GLN A 136 -9.21 17.26 -24.78
C GLN A 136 -10.02 16.02 -24.37
N SER A 137 -10.14 15.03 -25.26
CA SER A 137 -10.81 13.75 -25.02
C SER A 137 -10.12 12.64 -25.81
N LEU A 138 -10.10 11.44 -25.25
CA LEU A 138 -9.64 10.22 -25.94
C LEU A 138 -10.82 9.56 -26.68
N PRO A 139 -10.58 8.86 -27.80
CA PRO A 139 -11.59 8.05 -28.46
C PRO A 139 -11.92 6.80 -27.61
N GLU A 140 -13.10 6.21 -27.84
CA GLU A 140 -13.45 4.89 -27.28
C GLU A 140 -12.38 3.84 -27.66
N PRO A 141 -12.00 2.91 -26.76
CA PRO A 141 -12.54 2.65 -25.42
C PRO A 141 -11.94 3.53 -24.29
N HIS A 142 -11.06 4.48 -24.63
CA HIS A 142 -10.22 5.19 -23.66
C HIS A 142 -10.81 6.52 -23.16
N GLN A 143 -12.06 6.83 -23.50
CA GLN A 143 -12.66 8.15 -23.28
C GLN A 143 -12.62 8.62 -21.81
N ARG A 144 -12.72 7.69 -20.86
CA ARG A 144 -12.73 7.97 -19.41
C ARG A 144 -11.35 7.85 -18.76
N THR A 145 -10.32 7.55 -19.52
CA THR A 145 -8.96 7.33 -19.01
C THR A 145 -8.25 8.67 -18.85
N THR A 146 -7.64 8.86 -17.68
CA THR A 146 -6.82 10.03 -17.38
C THR A 146 -5.40 9.59 -17.05
N ILE A 147 -4.41 10.38 -17.47
CA ILE A 147 -2.99 10.05 -17.31
C ILE A 147 -2.33 11.16 -16.50
N TYR A 148 -1.62 10.76 -15.46
CA TYR A 148 -0.87 11.65 -14.58
C TYR A 148 0.58 11.18 -14.48
N ALA A 149 1.48 12.12 -14.23
CA ALA A 149 2.85 11.77 -13.90
C ALA A 149 2.90 11.17 -12.48
N ASP A 150 3.73 10.16 -12.28
CA ASP A 150 4.05 9.66 -10.94
C ASP A 150 4.93 10.69 -10.21
N ILE A 151 4.36 11.35 -9.22
CA ILE A 151 5.00 12.42 -8.45
C ILE A 151 4.98 12.04 -6.98
N SER A 152 6.14 12.10 -6.34
CA SER A 152 6.26 11.77 -4.92
C SER A 152 5.39 12.67 -4.03
N ALA A 153 4.92 12.12 -2.90
CA ALA A 153 4.15 12.89 -1.92
C ALA A 153 4.90 14.12 -1.38
N ALA A 154 6.23 14.03 -1.25
CA ALA A 154 7.08 15.15 -0.83
C ALA A 154 7.08 16.27 -1.88
N THR A 155 7.17 15.91 -3.17
CA THR A 155 7.08 16.85 -4.29
C THR A 155 5.70 17.51 -4.32
N LEU A 156 4.61 16.74 -4.18
CA LEU A 156 3.25 17.28 -4.11
C LEU A 156 3.07 18.24 -2.93
N LYS A 157 3.60 17.90 -1.75
CA LYS A 157 3.56 18.78 -0.57
C LYS A 157 4.30 20.09 -0.82
N LYS A 158 5.47 20.04 -1.47
CA LYS A 158 6.21 21.24 -1.88
C LYS A 158 5.43 22.06 -2.91
N SER A 159 4.86 21.45 -3.95
CA SER A 159 4.03 22.16 -4.94
C SER A 159 2.83 22.87 -4.29
N LYS A 160 2.20 22.27 -3.27
CA LYS A 160 1.11 22.91 -2.52
C LYS A 160 1.52 24.21 -1.81
N THR A 161 2.80 24.41 -1.50
CA THR A 161 3.27 25.68 -0.89
C THR A 161 3.15 26.87 -1.84
N PHE A 162 3.12 26.64 -3.15
CA PHE A 162 2.93 27.67 -4.17
C PHE A 162 1.45 27.95 -4.49
N ALA A 163 0.51 27.33 -3.79
CA ALA A 163 -0.93 27.43 -4.09
C ALA A 163 -1.42 28.88 -4.22
N ALA A 164 -0.98 29.76 -3.31
CA ALA A 164 -1.31 31.18 -3.34
C ALA A 164 -0.84 31.86 -4.63
N ILE A 165 0.39 31.60 -5.06
CA ILE A 165 0.99 32.15 -6.29
C ILE A 165 0.24 31.63 -7.52
N THR A 166 0.01 30.31 -7.59
CA THR A 166 -0.68 29.70 -8.73
C THR A 166 -2.11 30.17 -8.87
N GLU A 167 -2.78 30.46 -7.75
CA GLU A 167 -4.14 31.00 -7.76
C GLU A 167 -4.17 32.43 -8.33
N GLN A 168 -3.21 33.28 -7.92
CA GLN A 168 -3.06 34.63 -8.49
C GLN A 168 -2.74 34.58 -9.99
N LEU A 169 -1.82 33.71 -10.41
CA LEU A 169 -1.51 33.54 -11.83
C LEU A 169 -2.72 33.09 -12.65
N ARG A 170 -3.55 32.20 -12.09
CA ARG A 170 -4.79 31.75 -12.72
C ARG A 170 -5.83 32.88 -12.82
N GLN A 171 -6.00 33.66 -11.75
CA GLN A 171 -6.92 34.81 -11.72
C GLN A 171 -6.55 35.86 -12.77
N HIS A 172 -5.26 36.14 -12.94
CA HIS A 172 -4.74 37.10 -13.91
C HIS A 172 -4.45 36.49 -15.30
N LYS A 173 -4.86 35.23 -15.54
CA LYS A 173 -4.66 34.50 -16.80
C LYS A 173 -3.20 34.50 -17.30
N LYS A 174 -2.24 34.50 -16.37
CA LYS A 174 -0.81 34.44 -16.70
C LYS A 174 -0.38 32.97 -16.84
N PRO A 175 0.21 32.58 -17.99
CA PRO A 175 0.63 31.21 -18.21
C PRO A 175 1.83 30.87 -17.32
N TYR A 176 1.77 29.69 -16.70
CA TYR A 176 2.88 29.14 -15.91
C TYR A 176 3.02 27.65 -16.17
N ARG A 177 4.19 27.10 -15.84
CA ARG A 177 4.51 25.68 -15.95
C ARG A 177 5.27 25.21 -14.72
N TRP A 178 5.10 23.94 -14.38
CA TRP A 178 5.90 23.31 -13.34
C TRP A 178 7.21 22.79 -13.93
N GLY A 179 8.32 23.16 -13.31
CA GLY A 179 9.64 22.60 -13.56
C GLY A 179 10.02 21.59 -12.49
N PHE A 180 10.75 20.56 -12.88
CA PHE A 180 11.36 19.59 -11.97
C PHE A 180 12.58 20.21 -11.25
N PRO A 181 12.86 19.88 -9.97
CA PRO A 181 12.06 19.04 -9.06
C PRO A 181 10.78 19.71 -8.53
N VAL A 182 10.84 20.95 -8.04
CA VAL A 182 9.67 21.82 -7.81
C VAL A 182 10.13 23.26 -8.00
N LYS A 183 9.81 23.84 -9.15
CA LYS A 183 9.97 25.28 -9.43
C LYS A 183 8.84 25.74 -10.35
N LEU A 184 8.45 27.00 -10.23
CA LEU A 184 7.44 27.59 -11.08
C LEU A 184 8.12 28.37 -12.20
N LEU A 185 7.83 28.02 -13.45
CA LEU A 185 8.30 28.73 -14.63
C LEU A 185 7.17 29.64 -15.09
N ILE A 186 7.37 30.95 -14.99
CA ILE A 186 6.35 31.95 -15.38
C ILE A 186 6.87 32.71 -16.59
N SER A 187 6.02 32.85 -17.61
CA SER A 187 6.32 33.69 -18.77
C SER A 187 5.83 35.11 -18.50
N HIS A 188 6.76 36.05 -18.39
CA HIS A 188 6.49 37.48 -18.22
C HIS A 188 7.27 38.27 -19.28
N GLU A 189 6.59 39.07 -20.10
CA GLU A 189 7.23 39.95 -21.11
C GLU A 189 8.23 39.24 -22.03
N GLY A 190 7.92 37.99 -22.43
CA GLY A 190 8.80 37.19 -23.29
C GLY A 190 9.98 36.52 -22.58
N THR A 191 10.18 36.78 -21.29
CA THR A 191 11.20 36.12 -20.46
C THR A 191 10.56 35.06 -19.57
N ILE A 192 11.21 33.90 -19.46
CA ILE A 192 10.79 32.82 -18.57
C ILE A 192 11.57 32.94 -17.26
N THR A 193 10.88 33.29 -16.18
CA THR A 193 11.47 33.39 -14.84
C THR A 193 11.20 32.11 -14.05
N ALA A 194 12.26 31.54 -13.46
CA ALA A 194 12.18 30.36 -12.62
C ALA A 194 12.12 30.74 -11.13
N ILE A 195 11.04 30.36 -10.46
CA ILE A 195 10.82 30.64 -9.03
C ILE A 195 10.97 29.34 -8.25
N HIS A 196 11.91 29.33 -7.31
CA HIS A 196 12.26 28.16 -6.50
C HIS A 196 11.63 28.17 -5.10
N THR A 197 11.23 29.34 -4.60
CA THR A 197 10.63 29.50 -3.28
C THR A 197 9.35 30.34 -3.37
N PRO A 198 8.35 30.09 -2.52
CA PRO A 198 7.11 30.85 -2.55
C PRO A 198 7.34 32.34 -2.22
N GLU A 199 8.29 32.68 -1.35
CA GLU A 199 8.61 34.06 -1.00
C GLU A 199 9.15 34.84 -2.20
N ALA A 200 10.05 34.22 -2.98
CA ALA A 200 10.56 34.82 -4.20
C ALA A 200 9.45 35.01 -5.25
N GLY A 201 8.47 34.10 -5.30
CA GLY A 201 7.35 34.21 -6.21
C GLY A 201 6.36 35.31 -5.85
N LEU A 202 6.08 35.51 -4.56
CA LEU A 202 5.24 36.62 -4.10
C LEU A 202 5.91 37.97 -4.40
N LYS A 203 7.22 38.07 -4.17
CA LYS A 203 7.98 39.27 -4.54
C LYS A 203 7.93 39.54 -6.04
N ALA A 204 8.16 38.52 -6.86
CA ALA A 204 8.05 38.66 -8.32
C ALA A 204 6.65 39.10 -8.78
N LEU A 205 5.59 38.57 -8.17
CA LEU A 205 4.22 39.00 -8.47
C LEU A 205 3.93 40.45 -8.06
N GLN A 206 4.54 40.94 -6.98
CA GLN A 206 4.47 42.35 -6.57
C GLN A 206 5.23 43.24 -7.55
N ASP A 207 6.44 42.83 -7.93
CA ASP A 207 7.28 43.57 -8.89
C ASP A 207 6.59 43.67 -10.26
N TRP A 208 5.82 42.66 -10.66
CA TRP A 208 5.01 42.66 -11.89
C TRP A 208 3.65 43.36 -11.74
N GLY A 209 3.35 43.95 -10.58
CA GLY A 209 2.09 44.66 -10.32
C GLY A 209 0.84 43.77 -10.35
N ILE A 210 1.00 42.45 -10.22
CA ILE A 210 -0.12 41.49 -10.19
C ILE A 210 -0.77 41.50 -8.81
N LEU A 211 0.05 41.55 -7.77
CA LEU A 211 -0.40 41.74 -6.40
C LEU A 211 -0.34 43.22 -6.03
N PRO A 212 -1.30 43.75 -5.25
CA PRO A 212 -1.11 45.06 -4.62
C PRO A 212 0.19 45.02 -3.80
N PRO A 213 0.97 46.12 -3.76
CA PRO A 213 2.12 46.18 -2.88
C PRO A 213 1.60 45.82 -1.48
N THR A 214 2.32 44.93 -0.79
CA THR A 214 1.99 44.65 0.62
C THR A 214 2.26 45.92 1.38
N THR A 215 1.28 46.82 1.42
CA THR A 215 1.20 47.88 2.40
C THR A 215 1.20 47.13 3.71
N THR A 216 2.33 47.19 4.42
CA THR A 216 2.41 46.89 5.83
C THR A 216 1.26 47.64 6.48
N ALA A 217 0.15 46.93 6.72
CA ALA A 217 -1.02 47.52 7.31
C ALA A 217 -0.60 47.90 8.72
N THR A 218 -0.53 49.21 8.92
CA THR A 218 -0.53 49.89 10.20
C THR A 218 -1.44 49.13 11.15
N ALA A 219 -0.90 48.83 12.33
CA ALA A 219 -1.67 48.38 13.47
C ALA A 219 -2.81 49.39 13.70
N THR A 220 -4.03 49.03 13.32
CA THR A 220 -5.22 49.66 13.85
C THR A 220 -6.06 48.58 14.50
N ASP A 221 -5.93 48.58 15.82
CA ASP A 221 -6.84 48.06 16.84
C ASP A 221 -8.24 47.67 16.31
N ARG A 222 -8.57 46.38 16.44
CA ARG A 222 -9.94 45.89 16.40
C ARG A 222 -10.18 45.05 17.64
N SER A 223 -10.51 45.75 18.71
CA SER A 223 -11.20 45.22 19.87
C SER A 223 -12.45 44.42 19.46
N GLY A 224 -12.52 43.19 19.98
CA GLY A 224 -13.74 42.48 20.38
C GLY A 224 -14.83 42.22 19.35
N VAL A 225 -14.71 41.14 18.56
CA VAL A 225 -15.89 40.37 18.12
C VAL A 225 -15.60 38.88 18.29
N THR A 226 -16.19 38.29 19.32
CA THR A 226 -16.15 36.85 19.59
C THR A 226 -17.08 36.12 18.62
N PRO A 227 -16.65 35.06 17.92
CA PRO A 227 -17.53 34.30 17.03
C PRO A 227 -18.45 33.38 17.85
N THR A 228 -19.75 33.63 17.81
CA THR A 228 -20.78 32.74 18.35
C THR A 228 -21.06 31.59 17.37
N TRP A 229 -20.58 30.39 17.68
CA TRP A 229 -20.90 29.19 16.93
C TRP A 229 -22.32 28.72 17.22
N ARG A 230 -23.24 28.91 16.27
CA ARG A 230 -24.59 28.33 16.34
C ARG A 230 -24.58 26.93 15.70
N LYS A 231 -24.77 25.88 16.51
CA LYS A 231 -24.91 24.50 16.03
C LYS A 231 -26.22 24.38 15.23
N LEU A 232 -26.13 23.91 13.99
CA LEU A 232 -27.29 23.52 13.19
C LEU A 232 -27.86 22.19 13.70
N PRO A 233 -29.19 22.01 13.74
CA PRO A 233 -29.80 20.77 14.17
C PRO A 233 -29.52 19.65 13.15
N ARG A 234 -29.18 18.47 13.67
CA ARG A 234 -29.03 17.23 12.89
C ARG A 234 -30.38 16.85 12.30
N ARG A 235 -30.43 16.70 10.97
CA ARG A 235 -31.59 16.10 10.28
C ARG A 235 -31.75 14.66 10.76
N ARG A 236 -33.00 14.29 11.08
CA ARG A 236 -33.44 12.92 11.40
C ARG A 236 -33.54 12.10 10.13
#